data_AF-A0A7C7MNM1-F1
#
_entry.id   AF-A0A7C7MNM1-F1
#
_cell.length_a   1.000
_cell.length_b   1.000
_cell.length_c   1.000
_cell.angle_alpha   90.00
_cell.angle_beta   90.00
_cell.angle_gamma   90.00
#
_symmetry.space_group_name_H-M   'P 1'
#
loop_
_entity.id
_entity.type
_entity.pdbx_description
1 polymer ?
#
loop_
_entity_poly.entity_id
_entity_poly.type
_entity_poly.pdbx_seq_one_letter_code
_entity_poly.pdbx_strand_id
1 'polypeptide(L)'
;MEGNRSKIKQLFQNLLSNAIKFHEKDKHPKIEINSRLSKQGGWEISFKDQGIGFDEKYRNRIFRPFERLHGSYEYEGTGMGLAICQ
;
A
#
# COMPACT_ATOMS: atom_id res chain seq x y z
N MET A 1 -13.05 -20.88 -0.33
CA MET A 1 -12.53 -20.11 -1.48
C MET A 1 -11.02 -20.06 -1.35
N GLU A 2 -10.28 -20.49 -2.36
CA GLU A 2 -8.83 -20.28 -2.43
C GLU A 2 -8.56 -18.90 -3.04
N GLY A 3 -7.62 -18.15 -2.46
CA GLY A 3 -7.20 -16.86 -3.00
C GLY A 3 -6.28 -17.04 -4.21
N ASN A 4 -6.40 -16.16 -5.21
CA ASN A 4 -5.52 -16.20 -6.38
C ASN A 4 -4.11 -15.73 -5.98
N ARG A 5 -3.14 -16.67 -5.98
CA ARG A 5 -1.75 -16.42 -5.58
C ARG A 5 -1.09 -15.25 -6.32
N SER A 6 -1.34 -15.09 -7.62
CA SER A 6 -0.71 -14.01 -8.40
C SER A 6 -1.26 -12.64 -8.02
N LYS A 7 -2.58 -12.55 -7.76
CA LYS A 7 -3.23 -11.33 -7.27
C LYS A 7 -2.75 -10.96 -5.86
N ILE A 8 -2.64 -11.94 -4.96
CA ILE A 8 -2.11 -11.72 -3.61
C ILE A 8 -0.66 -11.24 -3.67
N LYS A 9 0.18 -11.86 -4.51
CA LYS A 9 1.56 -11.41 -4.71
C LYS A 9 1.62 -9.97 -5.22
N GLN A 10 0.78 -9.61 -6.20
CA GLN A 10 0.73 -8.26 -6.76
C GLN A 10 0.29 -7.23 -5.71
N LEU A 11 -0.73 -7.54 -4.90
CA LEU A 11 -1.18 -6.71 -3.78
C LEU A 11 -0.01 -6.42 -2.82
N PHE A 12 0.69 -7.46 -2.38
CA PHE A 12 1.83 -7.31 -1.46
C PHE A 12 2.94 -6.48 -2.07
N GLN A 13 3.29 -6.72 -3.34
CA GLN A 13 4.32 -5.95 -4.04
C GLN A 13 3.96 -4.47 -4.10
N ASN A 14 2.70 -4.13 -4.39
CA ASN A 14 2.25 -2.74 -4.46
C ASN A 14 2.33 -2.06 -3.09
N LEU A 15 1.86 -2.71 -2.02
CA LEU A 15 1.90 -2.18 -0.67
C LEU A 15 3.35 -1.96 -0.18
N LEU A 16 4.21 -2.98 -0.35
CA LEU A 16 5.61 -2.91 0.06
C LEU A 16 6.39 -1.88 -0.76
N SER A 17 6.16 -1.81 -2.08
CA SER A 17 6.82 -0.81 -2.93
C SER A 17 6.41 0.60 -2.52
N ASN A 18 5.15 0.84 -2.20
CA ASN A 18 4.70 2.14 -1.70
C ASN A 18 5.36 2.49 -0.36
N ALA A 19 5.39 1.57 0.60
CA ALA A 19 6.01 1.79 1.90
C ALA A 19 7.53 2.07 1.81
N ILE A 20 8.23 1.39 0.89
CA ILE A 20 9.65 1.65 0.62
C ILE A 20 9.84 2.99 -0.09
N LYS A 21 8.95 3.36 -1.01
CA LYS A 21 9.08 4.58 -1.81
C LYS A 21 8.74 5.85 -1.01
N PHE A 22 7.68 5.80 -0.21
CA PHE A 22 7.11 6.96 0.47
C PHE A 22 7.58 7.04 1.93
N HIS A 23 8.89 7.03 2.15
CA HIS A 23 9.52 7.22 3.46
C HIS A 23 10.23 8.57 3.55
N GLU A 24 10.50 9.02 4.78
CA GLU A 24 11.30 10.23 5.01
C GLU A 24 12.74 10.02 4.54
N LYS A 25 13.28 10.92 3.69
CA LYS A 25 14.57 10.74 2.99
C LYS A 25 15.77 10.37 3.88
N ASP A 26 15.75 10.80 5.15
CA ASP A 26 16.85 10.60 6.10
C ASP A 26 16.61 9.43 7.09
N LYS A 27 15.54 8.65 6.89
CA LYS A 27 15.21 7.49 7.75
C LYS A 27 15.18 6.22 6.93
N HIS A 28 15.64 5.10 7.49
CA HIS A 28 15.41 3.82 6.84
C HIS A 28 13.92 3.45 6.90
N PRO A 29 13.32 2.95 5.80
CA PRO A 29 11.93 2.54 5.80
C PRO A 29 11.74 1.38 6.79
N LYS A 30 10.80 1.55 7.71
CA LYS A 30 10.38 0.51 8.66
C LYS A 30 8.97 0.08 8.31
N ILE A 31 8.81 -1.22 8.05
CA ILE A 31 7.54 -1.83 7.67
C ILE A 31 7.27 -2.97 8.64
N GLU A 32 6.11 -2.91 9.29
CA GLU A 32 5.60 -3.94 10.19
C GLU A 32 4.44 -4.65 9.49
N ILE A 33 4.55 -5.98 9.39
CA ILE A 33 3.54 -6.83 8.77
C ILE A 33 3.04 -7.78 9.85
N ASN A 34 1.76 -7.70 10.16
CA ASN A 34 1.13 -8.60 11.11
C ASN A 34 0.04 -9.41 10.41
N SER A 35 -0.20 -10.61 10.91
CA SER A 35 -1.30 -11.45 10.46
C SER A 35 -2.04 -12.01 11.66
N ARG A 36 -3.37 -12.03 11.59
CA ARG A 36 -4.21 -12.71 12.57
C ARG A 36 -5.32 -13.47 11.88
N LEU A 37 -5.77 -14.56 12.51
CA LEU A 37 -6.98 -15.22 12.06
C LEU A 37 -8.19 -14.33 12.37
N SER A 38 -9.02 -14.07 11.37
CA SER A 38 -10.25 -13.29 11.54
C SER A 38 -11.31 -14.11 12.26
N LYS A 39 -12.16 -13.42 13.04
CA LYS A 39 -13.35 -14.03 13.68
C LYS A 39 -14.33 -14.63 12.66
N GLN A 40 -14.36 -14.11 11.43
CA GLN A 40 -15.22 -14.62 10.36
C GLN A 40 -14.56 -15.75 9.54
N GLY A 41 -13.38 -16.23 9.94
CA GLY A 41 -12.55 -17.11 9.13
C GLY A 41 -11.69 -16.35 8.12
N GLY A 42 -10.55 -16.95 7.75
CA GLY A 42 -9.56 -16.32 6.88
C GLY A 42 -8.51 -15.49 7.63
N TRP A 43 -7.51 -15.01 6.91
CA TRP A 43 -6.41 -14.21 7.45
C TRP A 43 -6.67 -12.73 7.23
N GLU A 44 -6.55 -11.95 8.31
CA GLU A 44 -6.40 -10.51 8.23
C GLU A 44 -4.91 -10.19 8.28
N ILE A 45 -4.42 -9.44 7.31
CA ILE A 45 -3.01 -9.06 7.19
C ILE A 45 -2.94 -7.54 7.20
N SER A 46 -2.20 -6.97 8.15
CA SER A 46 -2.00 -5.54 8.27
C SER A 46 -0.57 -5.15 7.93
N PHE A 47 -0.44 -4.04 7.21
CA PHE A 47 0.82 -3.42 6.85
C PHE A 47 0.85 -2.04 7.51
N LYS A 48 1.92 -1.75 8.25
CA LYS A 48 2.15 -0.46 8.87
C LYS A 48 3.55 0.01 8.52
N ASP A 49 3.66 1.20 7.95
CA ASP A 49 4.93 1.85 7.69
C ASP A 49 5.09 3.12 8.52
N GLN A 50 6.30 3.67 8.53
CA GLN A 50 6.61 5.00 9.07
C GLN A 50 6.85 5.99 7.93
N GLY A 51 5.99 5.93 6.91
CA GLY A 51 6.08 6.78 5.74
C GLY A 51 5.73 8.23 6.00
N ILE A 52 5.80 9.04 4.95
CA ILE A 52 5.43 10.48 4.97
C ILE A 52 3.94 10.73 5.24
N GLY A 53 3.11 9.68 5.18
CA GLY A 53 1.67 9.76 5.33
C GLY A 53 0.98 10.48 4.17
N PHE A 54 -0.32 10.72 4.32
CA PHE A 54 -1.11 11.55 3.42
C PHE A 54 -2.30 12.14 4.17
N ASP A 55 -2.83 13.26 3.69
CA ASP A 55 -4.00 13.90 4.28
C ASP A 55 -5.25 13.01 4.09
N GLU A 56 -5.96 12.76 5.18
CA GLU A 56 -7.12 11.85 5.25
C GLU A 56 -8.23 12.22 4.26
N LYS A 57 -8.36 13.49 3.87
CA LYS A 57 -9.32 13.92 2.84
C LYS A 57 -9.11 13.23 1.49
N TYR A 58 -7.93 12.67 1.25
CA TYR A 58 -7.58 11.94 0.04
C TYR A 58 -7.76 10.42 0.14
N ARG A 59 -8.18 9.88 1.29
CA ARG A 59 -8.32 8.42 1.52
C ARG A 59 -9.11 7.69 0.43
N ASN A 60 -10.19 8.30 -0.07
CA ASN A 60 -10.99 7.68 -1.13
C ASN A 60 -10.42 7.86 -2.55
N ARG A 61 -9.49 8.82 -2.72
CA ARG A 61 -8.87 9.12 -4.01
C ARG A 61 -7.65 8.26 -4.27
N ILE A 62 -6.88 7.90 -3.24
CA ILE A 62 -5.64 7.11 -3.39
C ILE A 62 -5.85 5.71 -3.98
N PHE A 63 -7.08 5.18 -3.91
CA PHE A 63 -7.44 3.88 -4.50
C PHE A 63 -7.99 4.00 -5.92
N ARG A 64 -8.17 5.21 -6.46
CA ARG A 64 -8.65 5.39 -7.83
C ARG A 64 -7.49 5.21 -8.82
N PRO A 65 -7.72 4.56 -9.98
CA PRO A 65 -6.71 4.45 -11.02
C PRO A 65 -6.18 5.82 -11.46
N PHE A 66 -4.86 5.91 -11.62
CA PHE A 66 -4.12 7.09 -12.12
C PHE A 66 -4.11 8.33 -11.19
N GLU A 67 -4.78 8.29 -10.04
CA GLU A 67 -4.70 9.35 -9.04
C GLU A 67 -3.33 9.35 -8.34
N ARG A 68 -2.81 10.56 -8.08
CA ARG A 68 -1.53 10.78 -7.37
C ARG A 68 -1.68 11.99 -6.46
N LEU A 69 -1.16 11.88 -5.24
CA LEU A 69 -1.16 12.99 -4.28
C LEU A 69 0.10 13.85 -4.36
N HIS A 70 1.20 13.25 -4.82
CA HIS A 70 2.47 13.94 -5.05
C HIS A 70 2.73 14.08 -6.55
N GLY A 71 3.35 15.19 -6.93
CA GLY A 71 3.74 15.44 -8.31
C GLY A 71 4.70 14.36 -8.83
N SER A 72 4.64 14.10 -10.14
CA SER A 72 5.52 13.13 -10.82
C SER A 72 7.01 13.38 -10.60
N TYR A 73 7.39 14.62 -10.27
CA TYR A 73 8.76 15.04 -10.03
C TYR A 73 9.34 14.53 -8.70
N GLU A 74 8.49 14.26 -7.71
CA GLU A 74 8.96 13.80 -6.39
C GLU A 74 9.03 12.28 -6.31
N TYR A 75 8.19 11.56 -7.07
CA TYR A 75 7.94 10.14 -6.84
C TYR A 75 7.44 9.39 -8.11
N GLU A 76 8.30 8.57 -8.73
CA GLU A 76 7.99 7.81 -9.96
C GLU A 76 6.88 6.75 -9.81
N GLY A 77 5.95 6.62 -10.76
CA GLY A 77 4.97 5.54 -10.77
C GLY A 77 3.81 5.78 -11.73
N THR A 78 2.95 4.78 -11.95
CA THR A 78 1.80 4.89 -12.87
C THR A 78 0.52 5.41 -12.20
N GLY A 79 0.42 5.31 -10.87
CA GLY A 79 -0.84 5.56 -10.13
C GLY A 79 -1.79 4.36 -10.12
N MET A 80 -1.33 3.17 -10.53
CA MET A 80 -2.14 1.94 -10.49
C MET A 80 -1.97 1.10 -9.21
N GLY A 81 -0.89 1.31 -8.45
CA GLY A 81 -0.49 0.40 -7.37
C GLY A 81 -1.57 0.18 -6.30
N LEU A 82 -2.07 1.26 -5.71
CA LEU A 82 -3.14 1.19 -4.70
C LEU A 82 -4.50 0.84 -5.30
N ALA A 83 -4.76 1.18 -6.56
CA ALA A 83 -6.01 0.82 -7.24
C ALA A 83 -6.20 -0.69 -7.42
N ILE A 84 -5.10 -1.46 -7.44
CA ILE A 84 -5.12 -2.92 -7.47
C ILE A 84 -5.46 -3.52 -6.09
N CYS A 85 -5.42 -2.71 -5.02
CA CYS A 85 -5.64 -3.15 -3.65
C CYS A 85 -7.11 -3.15 -3.20
N GLN A 86 -8.03 -2.75 -4.09
CA GLN A 86 -9.48 -2.71 -3.83
C GLN A 86 -10.21 -3.89 -4.47
#